data_AF-A0A5F9DP79-F1
#
_entry.id   AF-A0A5F9DP79-F1
#
_cell.length_a   1.000
_cell.length_b   1.000
_cell.length_c   1.000
_cell.angle_alpha   90.00
_cell.angle_beta   90.00
_cell.angle_gamma   90.00
#
_symmetry.space_group_name_H-M   'P 1'
#
loop_
_entity.id
_entity.type
_entity.pdbx_description
1 polymer ?
#
loop_
_entity_poly.entity_id
_entity_poly.type
_entity_poly.pdbx_seq_one_letter_code
_entity_poly.pdbx_strand_id
1 'polypeptide(L)'
;MNICVLPPRPYQHFLRGLSRTPFQRCRFIFHASTHLGSGIPCAQPLNSLRLHCAKWMLLSKGFQRKLSVQTTLKDPTEGLSDKEQRLVDKLYTGLIQGQRACLAESITLIESTHSRKKELAQVLLQKVLIYHREQEQLNKGKPLAFRVGLSGPPGAGKSTFIEYFGKMLTERGHKLSVLAVDPSSCTSGGSLLGDKTRMTELSRDMNAYIRPSPTRGTLGGVTRTTNEAILLCEGGGYDIILVETVGVGQSEFAVADMVDMFVLLLPPAGGDELQGIKRGIIEMADMVAITKSDGDLIAPARRIQAEYVSALKLLRRRSAVWRPKVVRISARSGEGITEMWDKMKEFWDLTLASGELIARRQKQQKVWMWNLIQENVLEHFRSHPTVREQIPVLEQK
;
A
#
# COMPACT_ATOMS: atom_id res chain seq x y z
N MET A 1 53.19 -30.42 -8.69
CA MET A 1 52.09 -31.08 -7.96
C MET A 1 50.97 -30.08 -7.75
N ASN A 2 49.85 -30.33 -8.41
CA ASN A 2 48.49 -29.77 -8.30
C ASN A 2 48.29 -28.25 -8.09
N ILE A 3 48.10 -27.59 -9.24
CA ILE A 3 47.43 -26.31 -9.44
C ILE A 3 45.91 -26.56 -9.45
N CYS A 4 45.12 -25.74 -8.76
CA CYS A 4 43.66 -25.69 -8.94
C CYS A 4 43.23 -24.24 -9.19
N VAL A 5 42.89 -23.97 -10.45
CA VAL A 5 42.36 -22.71 -10.98
C VAL A 5 40.83 -22.76 -10.89
N LEU A 6 40.22 -21.75 -10.28
CA LEU A 6 38.77 -21.54 -10.23
C LEU A 6 38.29 -20.90 -11.55
N PRO A 7 37.31 -21.49 -12.28
CA PRO A 7 36.70 -20.85 -13.43
C PRO A 7 35.39 -20.09 -13.06
N PRO A 8 34.93 -19.17 -13.92
CA PRO A 8 33.79 -18.27 -13.65
C PRO A 8 32.43 -18.83 -14.12
N ARG A 9 31.35 -18.43 -13.42
CA ARG A 9 29.92 -18.30 -13.80
C ARG A 9 29.20 -19.46 -14.56
N PRO A 10 28.05 -19.94 -14.05
CA PRO A 10 27.09 -20.71 -14.86
C PRO A 10 25.73 -19.98 -14.97
N TYR A 11 25.48 -19.23 -16.04
CA TYR A 11 24.11 -18.84 -16.44
C TYR A 11 24.09 -18.49 -17.93
N GLN A 12 24.18 -19.49 -18.80
CA GLN A 12 23.91 -19.29 -20.23
C GLN A 12 23.38 -20.51 -21.00
N HIS A 13 22.95 -21.59 -20.34
CA HIS A 13 22.47 -22.80 -21.04
C HIS A 13 20.97 -23.14 -20.89
N PHE A 14 20.15 -22.26 -20.32
CA PHE A 14 18.70 -22.52 -20.20
C PHE A 14 17.79 -21.85 -21.26
N LEU A 15 18.36 -21.22 -22.30
CA LEU A 15 17.60 -20.52 -23.35
C LEU A 15 17.88 -21.03 -24.77
N ARG A 16 18.03 -22.35 -24.94
CA ARG A 16 18.01 -23.00 -26.26
C ARG A 16 17.20 -24.30 -26.22
N GLY A 17 15.88 -24.17 -26.04
CA GLY A 17 14.97 -25.33 -26.04
C GLY A 17 13.52 -25.06 -26.46
N LEU A 18 13.12 -23.82 -26.78
CA LEU A 18 11.73 -23.48 -27.12
C LEU A 18 11.62 -22.53 -28.32
N SER A 19 12.40 -22.79 -29.38
CA SER A 19 12.20 -22.14 -30.68
C SER A 19 12.24 -23.18 -31.79
N ARG A 20 11.09 -23.83 -32.03
CA ARG A 20 10.72 -24.48 -33.31
C ARG A 20 9.32 -25.07 -33.20
N THR A 21 8.31 -24.30 -33.62
CA THR A 21 7.14 -24.72 -34.43
C THR A 21 6.32 -23.48 -34.80
N PRO A 22 5.65 -23.45 -35.97
CA PRO A 22 5.28 -22.21 -36.65
C PRO A 22 3.93 -21.65 -36.17
N PHE A 23 3.90 -20.34 -35.90
CA PHE A 23 2.66 -19.58 -35.71
C PHE A 23 1.93 -19.46 -37.06
N GLN A 24 0.80 -20.16 -37.22
CA GLN A 24 -0.16 -19.85 -38.29
C GLN A 24 -0.87 -18.53 -37.98
N ARG A 25 -0.88 -17.64 -38.96
CA ARG A 25 -1.63 -16.38 -38.97
C ARG A 25 -3.14 -16.65 -38.93
N CYS A 26 -3.83 -16.24 -37.87
CA CYS A 26 -5.26 -15.99 -37.93
C CYS A 26 -5.52 -14.51 -38.22
N ARG A 27 -6.10 -14.23 -39.39
CA ARG A 27 -6.71 -12.94 -39.77
C ARG A 27 -8.00 -12.76 -38.96
N PHE A 28 -8.14 -11.62 -38.29
CA PHE A 28 -9.46 -11.16 -37.83
C PHE A 28 -10.13 -10.39 -38.97
N ILE A 29 -11.27 -10.89 -39.43
CA ILE A 29 -12.18 -10.15 -40.33
C ILE A 29 -13.26 -9.53 -39.42
N PHE A 30 -13.32 -8.21 -39.38
CA PHE A 30 -14.45 -7.47 -38.79
C PHE A 30 -15.52 -7.29 -39.87
N HIS A 31 -16.74 -7.77 -39.62
CA HIS A 31 -17.92 -7.31 -40.35
C HIS A 31 -18.64 -6.27 -39.50
N ALA A 32 -18.76 -5.06 -40.03
CA ALA A 32 -19.66 -4.04 -39.54
C ALA A 32 -21.04 -4.25 -40.18
N SER A 33 -22.12 -4.12 -39.42
CA SER A 33 -23.40 -3.71 -39.98
C SER A 33 -24.20 -2.91 -38.96
N THR A 34 -24.75 -1.82 -39.46
CA THR A 34 -25.50 -0.79 -38.77
C THR A 34 -26.99 -0.87 -39.15
N HIS A 35 -27.83 -0.42 -38.21
CA HIS A 35 -29.12 0.28 -38.36
C HIS A 35 -30.49 -0.45 -38.29
N LEU A 36 -31.26 0.06 -37.30
CA LEU A 36 -32.68 0.50 -37.31
C LEU A 36 -33.83 -0.52 -37.16
N GLY A 37 -34.70 -0.25 -36.17
CA GLY A 37 -36.14 -0.56 -36.26
C GLY A 37 -36.84 -1.09 -34.99
N SER A 38 -37.41 -0.16 -34.20
CA SER A 38 -38.69 -0.22 -33.46
C SER A 38 -39.31 -1.55 -32.93
N GLY A 39 -39.70 -1.55 -31.65
CA GLY A 39 -40.87 -2.32 -31.17
C GLY A 39 -40.76 -2.88 -29.74
N ILE A 40 -41.54 -2.33 -28.80
CA ILE A 40 -41.92 -2.98 -27.52
C ILE A 40 -43.33 -3.57 -27.74
N PRO A 41 -43.62 -4.83 -27.32
CA PRO A 41 -44.38 -5.02 -26.08
C PRO A 41 -43.95 -6.20 -25.18
N CYS A 42 -43.88 -5.90 -23.88
CA CYS A 42 -44.25 -6.64 -22.67
C CYS A 42 -44.62 -8.15 -22.75
N ALA A 43 -43.90 -9.00 -21.98
CA ALA A 43 -44.44 -10.09 -21.12
C ALA A 43 -43.31 -10.75 -20.28
N GLN A 44 -43.58 -11.06 -19.00
CA GLN A 44 -42.66 -11.68 -18.03
C GLN A 44 -42.51 -13.23 -18.19
N PRO A 45 -41.99 -14.00 -17.21
CA PRO A 45 -40.61 -14.51 -17.17
C PRO A 45 -40.55 -16.06 -17.29
N LEU A 46 -39.43 -16.63 -17.72
CA LEU A 46 -39.20 -18.06 -17.52
C LEU A 46 -37.73 -18.41 -17.27
N ASN A 47 -37.52 -18.98 -16.08
CA ASN A 47 -36.38 -19.82 -15.71
C ASN A 47 -36.12 -20.89 -16.77
N SER A 48 -34.86 -21.07 -17.16
CA SER A 48 -34.22 -22.40 -17.16
C SER A 48 -32.77 -22.31 -17.64
N LEU A 49 -31.86 -22.76 -16.77
CA LEU A 49 -30.56 -23.36 -17.04
C LEU A 49 -30.23 -23.65 -18.51
N ARG A 50 -29.15 -23.05 -19.03
CA ARG A 50 -28.25 -23.73 -19.99
C ARG A 50 -26.79 -23.34 -19.71
N LEU A 51 -26.10 -24.22 -18.99
CA LEU A 51 -24.64 -24.32 -19.02
C LEU A 51 -24.20 -24.73 -20.43
N HIS A 52 -23.27 -23.99 -21.04
CA HIS A 52 -22.41 -24.53 -22.08
C HIS A 52 -21.02 -24.78 -21.50
N CYS A 53 -20.76 -26.03 -21.14
CA CYS A 53 -19.44 -26.54 -20.77
C CYS A 53 -18.72 -26.99 -22.05
N ALA A 54 -17.72 -26.24 -22.49
CA ALA A 54 -16.82 -26.68 -23.56
C ALA A 54 -15.80 -27.67 -22.98
N LYS A 55 -16.07 -28.94 -23.23
CA LYS A 55 -15.31 -30.13 -22.81
C LYS A 55 -13.98 -30.21 -23.58
N TRP A 56 -12.87 -29.83 -22.94
CA TRP A 56 -11.53 -30.24 -23.41
C TRP A 56 -11.23 -31.62 -22.82
N MET A 57 -11.29 -32.64 -23.68
CA MET A 57 -10.77 -33.98 -23.37
C MET A 57 -9.27 -34.03 -23.68
N LEU A 58 -8.47 -34.26 -22.64
CA LEU A 58 -7.17 -34.93 -22.77
C LEU A 58 -7.01 -35.87 -21.59
N LEU A 59 -7.04 -37.17 -21.92
CA LEU A 59 -6.84 -38.28 -21.01
C LEU A 59 -5.38 -38.32 -20.54
N SER A 60 -5.17 -38.15 -19.25
CA SER A 60 -4.15 -38.90 -18.50
C SER A 60 -4.82 -39.47 -17.26
N LYS A 61 -4.95 -40.79 -17.24
CA LYS A 61 -5.64 -41.60 -16.22
C LYS A 61 -5.01 -41.35 -14.83
N GLY A 62 -5.86 -41.15 -13.81
CA GLY A 62 -5.48 -41.46 -12.42
C GLY A 62 -5.55 -40.37 -11.36
N PHE A 63 -6.29 -39.25 -11.54
CA PHE A 63 -6.54 -38.31 -10.42
C PHE A 63 -7.88 -37.60 -10.54
N GLN A 64 -8.98 -38.36 -10.50
CA GLN A 64 -10.30 -37.76 -10.24
C GLN A 64 -10.48 -37.58 -8.74
N ARG A 65 -10.17 -36.39 -8.23
CA ARG A 65 -10.78 -35.88 -7.00
C ARG A 65 -11.43 -34.53 -7.28
N LYS A 66 -12.73 -34.50 -7.01
CA LYS A 66 -13.62 -33.34 -6.94
C LYS A 66 -12.89 -32.16 -6.27
N LEU A 67 -12.46 -31.19 -7.07
CA LEU A 67 -11.94 -29.90 -6.60
C LEU A 67 -12.70 -28.74 -7.26
N SER A 68 -13.96 -28.96 -7.61
CA SER A 68 -14.92 -27.89 -7.89
C SER A 68 -15.82 -27.74 -6.66
N VAL A 69 -15.29 -27.17 -5.59
CA VAL A 69 -16.15 -26.51 -4.61
C VAL A 69 -16.72 -25.30 -5.33
N GLN A 70 -18.03 -25.33 -5.61
CA GLN A 70 -18.75 -24.10 -5.92
C GLN A 70 -18.66 -23.23 -4.67
N THR A 71 -17.70 -22.33 -4.61
CA THR A 71 -17.78 -21.17 -3.72
C THR A 71 -18.87 -20.28 -4.27
N THR A 72 -20.12 -20.59 -3.94
CA THR A 72 -21.18 -19.59 -3.98
C THR A 72 -20.69 -18.43 -3.13
N LEU A 73 -20.56 -17.26 -3.76
CA LEU A 73 -20.35 -15.99 -3.07
C LEU A 73 -21.59 -15.80 -2.18
N LYS A 74 -21.54 -16.30 -0.94
CA LYS A 74 -22.52 -15.93 0.08
C LYS A 74 -22.47 -14.43 0.24
N ASP A 75 -23.63 -13.79 0.32
CA ASP A 75 -23.71 -12.37 0.61
C ASP A 75 -22.95 -12.11 1.92
N PRO A 76 -22.02 -11.14 2.01
CA PRO A 76 -21.23 -10.89 3.23
C PRO A 76 -22.09 -10.66 4.48
N THR A 77 -23.37 -10.34 4.31
CA THR A 77 -24.35 -10.12 5.36
C THR A 77 -25.09 -11.37 5.84
N GLU A 78 -25.13 -12.46 5.05
CA GLU A 78 -25.92 -13.67 5.33
C GLU A 78 -25.37 -14.55 6.47
N GLY A 79 -24.35 -14.09 7.20
CA GLY A 79 -23.70 -14.85 8.26
C GLY A 79 -23.46 -14.11 9.58
N LEU A 80 -23.93 -12.87 9.75
CA LEU A 80 -23.71 -12.06 10.95
C LEU A 80 -24.87 -12.18 11.94
N SER A 81 -24.57 -12.30 13.24
CA SER A 81 -25.60 -12.17 14.26
C SER A 81 -26.06 -10.71 14.40
N ASP A 82 -27.27 -10.47 14.89
CA ASP A 82 -27.79 -9.11 15.10
C ASP A 82 -26.88 -8.24 15.97
N LYS A 83 -26.22 -8.85 16.96
CA LYS A 83 -25.27 -8.15 17.86
C LYS A 83 -24.03 -7.69 17.09
N GLU A 84 -23.52 -8.52 16.21
CA GLU A 84 -22.36 -8.22 15.37
C GLU A 84 -22.69 -7.17 14.31
N GLN A 85 -23.87 -7.24 13.71
CA GLN A 85 -24.34 -6.23 12.77
C GLN A 85 -24.43 -4.86 13.45
N ARG A 86 -25.03 -4.79 14.65
CA ARG A 86 -25.08 -3.55 15.46
C ARG A 86 -23.69 -3.00 15.81
N LEU A 87 -22.72 -3.87 16.10
CA LEU A 87 -21.34 -3.45 16.36
C LEU A 87 -20.73 -2.80 15.11
N VAL A 88 -20.82 -3.45 13.96
CA VAL A 88 -20.29 -2.93 12.69
C VAL A 88 -20.97 -1.60 12.32
N ASP A 89 -22.29 -1.49 12.49
CA ASP A 89 -23.04 -0.28 12.18
C ASP A 89 -22.67 0.88 13.10
N LYS A 90 -22.46 0.60 14.40
CA LYS A 90 -21.96 1.58 15.37
C LYS A 90 -20.57 2.07 14.99
N LEU A 91 -19.65 1.15 14.67
CA LEU A 91 -18.28 1.49 14.27
C LEU A 91 -18.27 2.32 12.98
N TYR A 92 -19.03 1.90 11.97
CA TYR A 92 -19.18 2.61 10.71
C TYR A 92 -19.69 4.03 10.92
N THR A 93 -20.82 4.19 11.65
CA THR A 93 -21.44 5.49 11.89
C THR A 93 -20.52 6.42 12.67
N GLY A 94 -19.88 5.93 13.73
CA GLY A 94 -18.94 6.72 14.52
C GLY A 94 -17.70 7.10 13.72
N LEU A 95 -17.20 6.20 12.85
CA LEU A 95 -16.05 6.46 11.99
C LEU A 95 -16.35 7.59 11.00
N ILE A 96 -17.44 7.52 10.25
CA ILE A 96 -17.77 8.58 9.25
C ILE A 96 -18.11 9.93 9.90
N GLN A 97 -18.52 9.92 11.18
CA GLN A 97 -18.72 11.14 11.98
C GLN A 97 -17.41 11.70 12.56
N GLY A 98 -16.26 11.07 12.30
CA GLY A 98 -14.95 11.51 12.76
C GLY A 98 -14.65 11.17 14.23
N GLN A 99 -15.34 10.20 14.83
CA GLN A 99 -15.10 9.79 16.22
C GLN A 99 -13.78 8.98 16.31
N ARG A 100 -12.75 9.57 16.94
CA ARG A 100 -11.40 8.98 17.07
C ARG A 100 -11.41 7.57 17.71
N ALA A 101 -12.30 7.34 18.68
CA ALA A 101 -12.43 6.03 19.33
C ALA A 101 -12.91 4.94 18.36
N CYS A 102 -13.93 5.25 17.55
CA CYS A 102 -14.43 4.32 16.53
C CYS A 102 -13.39 4.04 15.45
N LEU A 103 -12.61 5.05 15.04
CA LEU A 103 -11.48 4.84 14.13
C LEU A 103 -10.44 3.88 14.74
N ALA A 104 -10.04 4.09 15.99
CA ALA A 104 -9.07 3.22 16.66
C ALA A 104 -9.57 1.79 16.85
N GLU A 105 -10.85 1.61 17.21
CA GLU A 105 -11.47 0.29 17.34
C GLU A 105 -11.61 -0.40 15.98
N SER A 106 -11.94 0.35 14.92
CA SER A 106 -12.01 -0.14 13.54
C SER A 106 -10.64 -0.61 13.05
N ILE A 107 -9.58 0.16 13.30
CA ILE A 107 -8.21 -0.24 12.96
C ILE A 107 -7.80 -1.49 13.76
N THR A 108 -8.15 -1.55 15.04
CA THR A 108 -7.88 -2.75 15.86
C THR A 108 -8.64 -3.98 15.37
N LEU A 109 -9.82 -3.79 14.78
CA LEU A 109 -10.62 -4.87 14.19
C LEU A 109 -9.95 -5.44 12.92
N ILE A 110 -9.52 -4.59 11.99
CA ILE A 110 -8.81 -5.02 10.76
C ILE A 110 -7.45 -5.66 11.07
N GLU A 111 -6.79 -5.18 12.14
CA GLU A 111 -5.53 -5.76 12.61
C GLU A 111 -5.73 -7.09 13.33
N SER A 112 -6.95 -7.59 13.56
CA SER A 112 -7.19 -8.82 14.31
C SER A 112 -6.92 -10.10 13.51
N THR A 113 -6.51 -11.19 14.20
CA THR A 113 -6.21 -12.52 13.57
C THR A 113 -7.40 -13.44 13.71
N HIS A 114 -8.28 -13.12 14.64
CA HIS A 114 -9.42 -13.94 14.97
C HIS A 114 -10.35 -14.02 13.76
N SER A 115 -10.63 -15.23 13.28
CA SER A 115 -11.41 -15.48 12.05
C SER A 115 -12.71 -14.68 12.04
N ARG A 116 -13.48 -14.75 13.13
CA ARG A 116 -14.75 -14.00 13.23
C ARG A 116 -14.57 -12.47 13.18
N LYS A 117 -13.48 -11.93 13.75
CA LYS A 117 -13.19 -10.50 13.68
C LYS A 117 -12.75 -10.07 12.28
N LYS A 118 -12.05 -10.94 11.54
CA LYS A 118 -11.72 -10.71 10.12
C LYS A 118 -12.98 -10.59 9.26
N GLU A 119 -14.00 -11.43 9.52
CA GLU A 119 -15.29 -11.34 8.82
C GLU A 119 -15.98 -9.99 9.09
N LEU A 120 -16.02 -9.56 10.36
CA LEU A 120 -16.56 -8.24 10.74
C LEU A 120 -15.78 -7.09 10.11
N ALA A 121 -14.44 -7.18 10.11
CA ALA A 121 -13.55 -6.20 9.48
C ALA A 121 -13.85 -6.06 7.98
N GLN A 122 -14.05 -7.17 7.27
CA GLN A 122 -14.34 -7.15 5.85
C GLN A 122 -15.67 -6.44 5.53
N VAL A 123 -16.70 -6.67 6.35
CA VAL A 123 -18.01 -6.03 6.19
C VAL A 123 -17.90 -4.53 6.46
N LEU A 124 -17.19 -4.14 7.53
CA LEU A 124 -16.91 -2.73 7.83
C LEU A 124 -16.15 -2.05 6.69
N LEU A 125 -15.07 -2.67 6.19
CA LEU A 125 -14.27 -2.16 5.08
C LEU A 125 -15.11 -1.99 3.82
N GLN A 126 -16.01 -2.93 3.52
CA GLN A 126 -16.92 -2.82 2.38
C GLN A 126 -17.85 -1.60 2.50
N LYS A 127 -18.41 -1.35 3.69
CA LYS A 127 -19.23 -0.15 3.94
C LYS A 127 -18.42 1.13 3.76
N VAL A 128 -17.20 1.19 4.30
CA VAL A 128 -16.32 2.35 4.17
C VAL A 128 -15.85 2.54 2.72
N LEU A 129 -15.60 1.48 1.96
CA LEU A 129 -15.27 1.56 0.52
C LEU A 129 -16.40 2.19 -0.29
N ILE A 130 -17.66 1.83 -0.02
CA ILE A 130 -18.83 2.41 -0.68
C ILE A 130 -18.93 3.90 -0.34
N TYR A 131 -18.89 4.23 0.95
CA TYR A 131 -18.92 5.61 1.43
C TYR A 131 -17.78 6.46 0.82
N HIS A 132 -16.55 5.94 0.82
CA HIS A 132 -15.39 6.64 0.25
C HIS A 132 -15.59 6.95 -1.24
N ARG A 133 -16.14 6.01 -2.01
CA ARG A 133 -16.46 6.23 -3.43
C ARG A 133 -17.53 7.29 -3.61
N GLU A 134 -18.57 7.29 -2.78
CA GLU A 134 -19.61 8.33 -2.79
C GLU A 134 -19.02 9.72 -2.49
N GLN A 135 -18.15 9.81 -1.47
CA GLN A 135 -17.46 11.06 -1.13
C GLN A 135 -16.55 11.56 -2.25
N GLU A 136 -15.77 10.68 -2.89
CA GLU A 136 -14.97 11.07 -4.06
C GLU A 136 -15.85 11.53 -5.23
N GLN A 137 -16.99 10.87 -5.47
CA GLN A 137 -17.94 11.30 -6.51
C GLN A 137 -18.54 12.68 -6.21
N LEU A 138 -18.94 12.93 -4.97
CA LEU A 138 -19.39 14.26 -4.50
C LEU A 138 -18.29 15.30 -4.66
N ASN A 139 -17.02 14.91 -4.46
CA ASN A 139 -15.84 15.74 -4.70
C ASN A 139 -15.41 15.77 -6.18
N LYS A 140 -16.32 15.52 -7.13
CA LYS A 140 -16.08 15.56 -8.58
C LYS A 140 -14.97 14.61 -9.05
N GLY A 141 -14.84 13.45 -8.39
CA GLY A 141 -13.82 12.45 -8.64
C GLY A 141 -12.42 12.83 -8.14
N LYS A 142 -12.28 13.93 -7.38
CA LYS A 142 -10.99 14.31 -6.78
C LYS A 142 -10.74 13.50 -5.50
N PRO A 143 -9.50 13.00 -5.30
CA PRO A 143 -9.07 12.40 -4.05
C PRO A 143 -9.38 13.25 -2.82
N LEU A 144 -9.79 12.61 -1.74
CA LEU A 144 -10.15 13.29 -0.48
C LEU A 144 -8.95 13.57 0.43
N ALA A 145 -7.89 12.77 0.30
CA ALA A 145 -6.71 12.87 1.14
C ALA A 145 -5.42 12.77 0.34
N PHE A 146 -4.37 13.41 0.83
CA PHE A 146 -3.01 13.29 0.32
C PHE A 146 -2.21 12.27 1.14
N ARG A 147 -1.78 11.18 0.49
CA ARG A 147 -1.02 10.09 1.12
C ARG A 147 0.47 10.29 0.90
N VAL A 148 1.25 10.39 1.97
CA VAL A 148 2.69 10.64 1.91
C VAL A 148 3.43 9.57 2.68
N GLY A 149 4.36 8.90 2.01
CA GLY A 149 5.26 7.94 2.64
C GLY A 149 6.52 8.63 3.13
N LEU A 150 6.91 8.39 4.37
CA LEU A 150 8.14 8.91 4.97
C LEU A 150 9.07 7.76 5.31
N SER A 151 10.30 7.83 4.81
CA SER A 151 11.34 6.86 5.14
C SER A 151 12.68 7.53 5.39
N GLY A 152 13.63 6.77 5.92
CA GLY A 152 14.97 7.26 6.26
C GLY A 152 15.64 6.39 7.33
N PRO A 153 16.97 6.44 7.42
CA PRO A 153 17.70 5.62 8.39
C PRO A 153 17.29 5.94 9.84
N PRO A 154 17.50 5.01 10.78
CA PRO A 154 17.42 5.32 12.21
C PRO A 154 18.25 6.56 12.55
N GLY A 155 17.73 7.45 13.40
CA GLY A 155 18.43 8.68 13.76
C GLY A 155 18.38 9.81 12.73
N ALA A 156 17.75 9.62 11.55
CA ALA A 156 17.53 10.70 10.56
C ALA A 156 16.66 11.86 11.08
N GLY A 157 15.97 11.70 12.21
CA GLY A 157 15.08 12.72 12.77
C GLY A 157 13.63 12.66 12.26
N LYS A 158 13.18 11.49 11.79
CA LYS A 158 11.81 11.29 11.27
C LYS A 158 10.72 11.68 12.27
N SER A 159 10.74 11.13 13.49
CA SER A 159 9.71 11.42 14.50
C SER A 159 9.69 12.91 14.89
N THR A 160 10.85 13.54 15.04
CA THR A 160 10.96 15.00 15.29
C THR A 160 10.40 15.82 14.13
N PHE A 161 10.67 15.40 12.89
CA PHE A 161 10.07 16.02 11.72
C PHE A 161 8.54 15.85 11.70
N ILE A 162 8.03 14.63 11.91
CA ILE A 162 6.58 14.36 11.91
C ILE A 162 5.86 15.16 12.99
N GLU A 163 6.43 15.29 14.18
CA GLU A 163 5.86 16.11 15.25
C GLU A 163 5.74 17.58 14.83
N TYR A 164 6.84 18.20 14.39
CA TYR A 164 6.84 19.61 13.98
C TYR A 164 5.97 19.84 12.73
N PHE A 165 6.16 19.04 11.70
CA PHE A 165 5.41 19.14 10.45
C PHE A 165 3.92 18.88 10.67
N GLY A 166 3.59 17.90 11.49
CA GLY A 166 2.21 17.57 11.82
C GLY A 166 1.51 18.68 12.59
N LYS A 167 2.20 19.31 13.55
CA LYS A 167 1.71 20.49 14.27
C LYS A 167 1.45 21.67 13.33
N MET A 168 2.39 21.95 12.41
CA MET A 168 2.20 22.98 11.38
C MET A 168 0.96 22.69 10.50
N LEU A 169 0.71 21.42 10.15
CA LEU A 169 -0.46 21.05 9.36
C LEU A 169 -1.77 21.18 10.13
N THR A 170 -1.83 20.71 11.39
CA THR A 170 -3.04 20.82 12.20
C THR A 170 -3.37 22.27 12.56
N GLU A 171 -2.36 23.13 12.77
CA GLU A 171 -2.53 24.57 12.94
C GLU A 171 -3.09 25.27 11.67
N ARG A 172 -2.85 24.68 10.49
CA ARG A 172 -3.43 25.11 9.22
C ARG A 172 -4.82 24.50 8.95
N GLY A 173 -5.39 23.79 9.91
CA GLY A 173 -6.74 23.23 9.84
C GLY A 173 -6.84 21.84 9.20
N HIS A 174 -5.71 21.21 8.86
CA HIS A 174 -5.72 19.84 8.33
C HIS A 174 -5.97 18.81 9.43
N LYS A 175 -6.62 17.70 9.07
CA LYS A 175 -6.76 16.50 9.89
C LYS A 175 -5.72 15.48 9.44
N LEU A 176 -4.74 15.26 10.30
CA LEU A 176 -3.57 14.44 10.02
C LEU A 176 -3.68 13.04 10.61
N SER A 177 -3.45 12.00 9.81
CA SER A 177 -3.23 10.64 10.30
C SER A 177 -1.76 10.26 10.11
N VAL A 178 -1.14 9.63 11.12
CA VAL A 178 0.21 9.09 11.08
C VAL A 178 0.14 7.59 11.38
N LEU A 179 0.49 6.78 10.38
CA LEU A 179 0.53 5.33 10.44
C LEU A 179 2.00 4.88 10.42
N ALA A 180 2.52 4.38 11.54
CA ALA A 180 3.91 3.92 11.64
C ALA A 180 4.02 2.42 11.33
N VAL A 181 4.72 2.09 10.26
CA VAL A 181 4.92 0.75 9.72
C VAL A 181 6.30 0.21 10.10
N ASP A 182 6.35 -0.74 11.03
CA ASP A 182 7.61 -1.37 11.46
C ASP A 182 7.58 -2.89 11.23
N PRO A 183 8.21 -3.42 10.16
CA PRO A 183 8.25 -4.87 9.91
C PRO A 183 9.06 -5.67 10.95
N SER A 184 9.93 -5.03 11.74
CA SER A 184 10.84 -5.68 12.69
C SER A 184 10.17 -6.05 14.02
N SER A 185 8.98 -5.50 14.30
CA SER A 185 8.26 -5.74 15.57
C SER A 185 7.73 -7.19 15.77
N CYS A 186 8.07 -8.11 14.85
CA CYS A 186 7.65 -9.52 14.87
C CYS A 186 8.11 -10.24 16.15
N THR A 187 9.19 -9.77 16.79
CA THR A 187 9.72 -10.32 18.05
C THR A 187 9.08 -9.72 19.31
N SER A 188 8.46 -8.53 19.22
CA SER A 188 7.94 -7.81 20.40
C SER A 188 6.41 -7.82 20.53
N GLY A 189 5.69 -8.43 19.58
CA GLY A 189 4.22 -8.50 19.61
C GLY A 189 3.51 -7.19 19.26
N GLY A 190 4.21 -6.25 18.61
CA GLY A 190 3.73 -4.91 18.29
C GLY A 190 4.05 -3.88 19.38
N SER A 191 4.33 -2.64 18.96
CA SER A 191 4.60 -1.52 19.87
C SER A 191 3.28 -0.82 20.21
N LEU A 192 2.72 -1.11 21.39
CA LEU A 192 1.48 -0.45 21.86
C LEU A 192 1.66 1.05 22.15
N LEU A 193 2.88 1.49 22.49
CA LEU A 193 3.14 2.83 23.06
C LEU A 193 4.38 3.54 22.50
N GLY A 194 5.31 2.83 21.85
CA GLY A 194 6.67 3.32 21.61
C GLY A 194 6.80 4.50 20.64
N ASP A 195 5.87 4.66 19.70
CA ASP A 195 5.90 5.78 18.76
C ASP A 195 5.17 7.02 19.29
N LYS A 196 4.18 6.84 20.19
CA LYS A 196 3.49 7.98 20.84
C LYS A 196 4.39 8.75 21.79
N THR A 197 5.37 8.09 22.43
CA THR A 197 6.32 8.76 23.33
C THR A 197 7.34 9.62 22.59
N ARG A 198 7.53 9.42 21.28
CA ARG A 198 8.45 10.21 20.45
C ARG A 198 7.80 11.45 19.84
N MET A 199 6.46 11.52 19.82
CA MET A 199 5.66 12.62 19.26
C MET A 199 4.68 13.12 20.33
N THR A 200 5.22 13.68 21.40
CA THR A 200 4.49 14.01 22.63
C THR A 200 3.42 15.08 22.38
N GLU A 201 3.74 16.15 21.65
CA GLU A 201 2.79 17.24 21.41
C GLU A 201 1.72 16.85 20.40
N LEU A 202 2.15 16.24 19.29
CA LEU A 202 1.22 15.80 18.23
C LEU A 202 0.27 14.72 18.73
N SER A 203 0.69 13.86 19.66
CA SER A 203 -0.19 12.84 20.25
C SER A 203 -1.37 13.42 21.04
N ARG A 204 -1.25 14.66 21.54
CA ARG A 204 -2.29 15.38 22.29
C ARG A 204 -3.19 16.22 21.38
N ASP A 205 -2.77 16.46 20.14
CA ASP A 205 -3.55 17.22 19.18
C ASP A 205 -4.80 16.43 18.76
N MET A 206 -5.96 17.07 18.83
CA MET A 206 -7.24 16.44 18.49
C MET A 206 -7.45 16.31 16.98
N ASN A 207 -6.73 17.09 16.18
CA ASN A 207 -6.74 17.02 14.72
C ASN A 207 -5.71 16.02 14.18
N ALA A 208 -4.85 15.46 15.04
CA ALA A 208 -3.91 14.41 14.66
C ALA A 208 -4.35 13.02 15.18
N TYR A 209 -4.11 11.97 14.41
CA TYR A 209 -4.30 10.58 14.84
C TYR A 209 -3.03 9.79 14.59
N ILE A 210 -2.45 9.19 15.64
CA ILE A 210 -1.20 8.44 15.55
C ILE A 210 -1.47 6.98 15.90
N ARG A 211 -1.21 6.09 14.94
CA ARG A 211 -1.33 4.63 15.09
C ARG A 211 0.02 3.96 14.84
N PRO A 212 0.64 3.37 15.87
CA PRO A 212 1.71 2.40 15.63
C PRO A 212 1.12 1.12 15.03
N SER A 213 1.76 0.57 13.99
CA SER A 213 1.36 -0.70 13.38
C SER A 213 1.88 -1.87 14.23
N PRO A 214 1.03 -2.82 14.63
CA PRO A 214 1.50 -4.13 15.08
C PRO A 214 1.97 -4.94 13.87
N THR A 215 3.03 -5.74 14.02
CA THR A 215 3.44 -6.71 12.98
C THR A 215 2.89 -8.09 13.20
N ARG A 216 2.76 -8.81 12.08
CA ARG A 216 2.45 -10.24 12.04
C ARG A 216 3.34 -10.97 11.04
N GLY A 217 4.59 -11.21 11.44
CA GLY A 217 5.47 -12.27 10.92
C GLY A 217 5.87 -12.22 9.44
N THR A 218 5.28 -11.34 8.62
CA THR A 218 5.58 -11.21 7.19
C THR A 218 5.31 -9.78 6.72
N LEU A 219 6.12 -9.30 5.77
CA LEU A 219 5.97 -7.97 5.19
C LEU A 219 4.58 -7.79 4.53
N GLY A 220 4.04 -8.84 3.91
CA GLY A 220 2.73 -8.82 3.26
C GLY A 220 1.59 -8.44 4.21
N GLY A 221 1.51 -9.09 5.37
CA GLY A 221 0.43 -8.84 6.33
C GLY A 221 0.41 -7.41 6.88
N VAL A 222 1.59 -6.81 7.10
CA VAL A 222 1.72 -5.41 7.54
C VAL A 222 1.23 -4.44 6.46
N THR A 223 1.57 -4.72 5.21
CA THR A 223 1.20 -3.85 4.07
C THR A 223 -0.29 -3.92 3.76
N ARG A 224 -0.93 -5.07 4.00
CA ARG A 224 -2.38 -5.22 3.85
C ARG A 224 -3.13 -4.35 4.86
N THR A 225 -2.87 -4.52 6.15
CA THR A 225 -3.59 -3.78 7.20
C THR A 225 -3.32 -2.28 7.11
N THR A 226 -2.15 -1.87 6.59
CA THR A 226 -1.85 -0.45 6.35
C THR A 226 -2.75 0.16 5.28
N ASN A 227 -2.96 -0.51 4.13
CA ASN A 227 -3.89 -0.01 3.10
C ASN A 227 -5.34 0.09 3.62
N GLU A 228 -5.76 -0.91 4.39
CA GLU A 228 -7.08 -0.91 5.05
C GLU A 228 -7.17 0.24 6.08
N ALA A 229 -6.11 0.51 6.85
CA ALA A 229 -6.07 1.62 7.80
C ALA A 229 -6.07 3.00 7.11
N ILE A 230 -5.36 3.16 5.98
CA ILE A 230 -5.42 4.36 5.14
C ILE A 230 -6.88 4.64 4.76
N LEU A 231 -7.59 3.65 4.22
CA LEU A 231 -8.99 3.79 3.85
C LEU A 231 -9.88 4.19 5.04
N LEU A 232 -9.69 3.57 6.21
CA LEU A 232 -10.44 3.93 7.42
C LEU A 232 -10.16 5.37 7.86
N CYS A 233 -8.93 5.86 7.71
CA CYS A 233 -8.57 7.25 7.99
C CYS A 233 -9.24 8.22 7.00
N GLU A 234 -9.21 7.91 5.69
CA GLU A 234 -9.90 8.72 4.68
C GLU A 234 -11.42 8.77 4.96
N GLY A 235 -12.03 7.62 5.26
CA GLY A 235 -13.45 7.55 5.65
C GLY A 235 -13.76 8.31 6.94
N GLY A 236 -12.79 8.43 7.84
CA GLY A 236 -12.87 9.23 9.07
C GLY A 236 -12.66 10.73 8.87
N GLY A 237 -12.45 11.18 7.64
CA GLY A 237 -12.30 12.59 7.27
C GLY A 237 -10.89 13.16 7.50
N TYR A 238 -9.86 12.32 7.54
CA TYR A 238 -8.47 12.77 7.54
C TYR A 238 -8.03 13.06 6.10
N ASP A 239 -7.56 14.29 5.85
CA ASP A 239 -7.18 14.78 4.52
C ASP A 239 -5.67 14.70 4.26
N ILE A 240 -4.86 14.41 5.28
CA ILE A 240 -3.43 14.10 5.12
C ILE A 240 -3.11 12.81 5.85
N ILE A 241 -2.49 11.86 5.15
CA ILE A 241 -2.11 10.56 5.71
C ILE A 241 -0.61 10.37 5.53
N LEU A 242 0.14 10.40 6.63
CA LEU A 242 1.55 10.07 6.69
C LEU A 242 1.71 8.58 6.99
N VAL A 243 2.48 7.89 6.17
CA VAL A 243 2.88 6.50 6.40
C VAL A 243 4.38 6.47 6.64
N GLU A 244 4.81 6.31 7.89
CA GLU A 244 6.22 6.24 8.26
C GLU A 244 6.71 4.80 8.22
N THR A 245 7.89 4.52 7.66
CA THR A 245 8.59 3.25 7.89
C THR A 245 9.61 3.35 9.02
N VAL A 246 9.61 2.38 9.93
CA VAL A 246 10.68 2.23 10.92
C VAL A 246 11.81 1.39 10.33
N GLY A 247 12.91 2.05 9.93
CA GLY A 247 14.20 1.40 9.63
C GLY A 247 14.55 1.24 8.15
N VAL A 248 15.59 0.43 7.90
CA VAL A 248 16.17 0.11 6.59
C VAL A 248 15.83 -1.34 6.21
N GLY A 249 15.11 -1.57 5.12
CA GLY A 249 14.46 -2.86 4.84
C GLY A 249 13.96 -3.04 3.41
N GLN A 250 12.86 -3.80 3.30
CA GLN A 250 12.03 -3.97 2.10
C GLN A 250 10.67 -3.26 2.26
N SER A 251 10.37 -2.74 3.45
CA SER A 251 9.10 -2.06 3.76
C SER A 251 8.97 -0.73 3.04
N GLU A 252 10.08 -0.10 2.69
CA GLU A 252 10.09 1.18 2.01
C GLU A 252 9.53 1.08 0.58
N PHE A 253 9.80 -0.02 -0.13
CA PHE A 253 9.17 -0.29 -1.42
C PHE A 253 7.67 -0.47 -1.28
N ALA A 254 7.24 -1.21 -0.25
CA ALA A 254 5.81 -1.41 -0.02
C ALA A 254 5.10 -0.11 0.37
N VAL A 255 5.74 0.76 1.18
CA VAL A 255 5.19 2.08 1.50
C VAL A 255 5.14 2.98 0.26
N ALA A 256 6.16 2.96 -0.59
CA ALA A 256 6.11 3.70 -1.86
C ALA A 256 4.94 3.23 -2.77
N ASP A 257 4.57 1.95 -2.69
CA ASP A 257 3.46 1.36 -3.45
C ASP A 257 2.06 1.55 -2.80
N MET A 258 1.93 2.32 -1.72
CA MET A 258 0.62 2.65 -1.11
C MET A 258 0.34 4.16 -0.97
N VAL A 259 1.32 5.01 -1.26
CA VAL A 259 1.24 6.47 -1.09
C VAL A 259 1.26 7.22 -2.41
N ASP A 260 0.81 8.47 -2.39
CA ASP A 260 0.87 9.35 -3.57
C ASP A 260 2.27 9.92 -3.75
N MET A 261 2.91 10.33 -2.66
CA MET A 261 4.25 10.93 -2.66
C MET A 261 5.17 10.19 -1.69
N PHE A 262 6.36 9.80 -2.14
CA PHE A 262 7.36 9.17 -1.28
C PHE A 262 8.52 10.12 -0.97
N VAL A 263 8.77 10.39 0.31
CA VAL A 263 9.79 11.32 0.80
C VAL A 263 10.84 10.58 1.62
N LEU A 264 12.11 10.80 1.27
CA LEU A 264 13.25 10.23 1.97
C LEU A 264 13.93 11.29 2.86
N LEU A 265 14.00 11.05 4.16
CA LEU A 265 14.67 11.90 5.14
C LEU A 265 16.08 11.37 5.40
N LEU A 266 17.10 12.18 5.11
CA LEU A 266 18.50 11.80 5.21
C LEU A 266 19.28 12.77 6.12
N PRO A 267 20.09 12.29 7.07
CA PRO A 267 20.94 13.15 7.87
C PRO A 267 22.12 13.72 7.04
N PRO A 268 22.77 14.82 7.49
CA PRO A 268 23.86 15.46 6.77
C PRO A 268 25.24 14.89 7.14
N ALA A 269 25.34 14.13 8.24
CA ALA A 269 26.55 13.51 8.74
C ALA A 269 26.45 11.99 8.59
N GLY A 270 27.03 11.49 7.50
CA GLY A 270 27.02 10.08 7.10
C GLY A 270 28.04 9.88 5.99
N GLY A 271 29.32 10.11 6.30
CA GLY A 271 30.42 9.77 5.37
C GLY A 271 30.26 8.30 4.95
N ASP A 272 30.31 8.05 3.64
CA ASP A 272 30.01 6.77 2.96
C ASP A 272 28.54 6.33 2.82
N GLU A 273 27.55 7.13 3.24
CA GLU A 273 26.13 6.69 3.19
C GLU A 273 25.49 6.70 1.79
N LEU A 274 26.09 7.31 0.77
CA LEU A 274 25.62 7.12 -0.61
C LEU A 274 25.72 5.63 -1.03
N GLN A 275 26.61 4.85 -0.39
CA GLN A 275 26.69 3.39 -0.55
C GLN A 275 25.71 2.65 0.39
N GLY A 276 25.33 3.23 1.53
CA GLY A 276 24.41 2.62 2.51
C GLY A 276 22.93 2.77 2.16
N ILE A 277 22.56 3.84 1.46
CA ILE A 277 21.22 4.01 0.90
C ILE A 277 21.17 3.18 -0.38
N LYS A 278 20.59 1.98 -0.28
CA LYS A 278 20.41 1.04 -1.38
C LYS A 278 19.98 1.81 -2.64
N ARG A 279 20.74 1.71 -3.73
CA ARG A 279 20.44 2.31 -5.05
C ARG A 279 18.94 2.32 -5.39
N GLY A 280 18.21 1.27 -5.04
CA GLY A 280 16.79 1.14 -5.32
C GLY A 280 15.83 2.07 -4.55
N ILE A 281 16.15 2.59 -3.36
CA ILE A 281 15.17 3.41 -2.61
C ILE A 281 15.13 4.87 -3.07
N ILE A 282 16.29 5.41 -3.47
CA ILE A 282 16.39 6.77 -4.02
C ILE A 282 15.60 6.86 -5.34
N GLU A 283 15.61 5.79 -6.13
CA GLU A 283 14.83 5.71 -7.37
C GLU A 283 13.33 5.87 -7.14
N MET A 284 12.83 5.49 -5.96
CA MET A 284 11.42 5.61 -5.58
C MET A 284 11.06 6.97 -4.96
N ALA A 285 12.04 7.81 -4.60
CA ALA A 285 11.80 9.09 -3.95
C ALA A 285 11.22 10.13 -4.92
N ASP A 286 10.11 10.74 -4.54
CA ASP A 286 9.56 11.95 -5.16
C ASP A 286 10.22 13.21 -4.56
N MET A 287 10.77 13.10 -3.35
CA MET A 287 11.53 14.15 -2.69
C MET A 287 12.55 13.56 -1.71
N VAL A 288 13.69 14.24 -1.59
CA VAL A 288 14.71 13.96 -0.59
C VAL A 288 14.83 15.18 0.32
N ALA A 289 14.71 14.99 1.63
CA ALA A 289 14.87 16.03 2.63
C ALA A 289 16.13 15.75 3.46
N ILE A 290 17.14 16.60 3.31
CA ILE A 290 18.36 16.55 4.12
C ILE A 290 18.05 17.21 5.46
N THR A 291 17.93 16.39 6.50
CA THR A 291 17.53 16.81 7.84
C THR A 291 18.69 17.44 8.61
N LYS A 292 18.41 17.97 9.81
CA LYS A 292 19.39 18.54 10.74
C LYS A 292 20.29 19.61 10.09
N SER A 293 19.76 20.37 9.14
CA SER A 293 20.47 21.46 8.47
C SER A 293 20.51 22.69 9.38
N ASP A 294 21.14 22.58 10.55
CA ASP A 294 21.25 23.63 11.56
C ASP A 294 22.66 23.65 12.18
N GLY A 295 23.08 24.83 12.66
CA GLY A 295 24.41 25.05 13.26
C GLY A 295 25.56 24.59 12.35
N ASP A 296 26.49 23.83 12.92
CA ASP A 296 27.69 23.32 12.22
C ASP A 296 27.36 22.32 11.09
N LEU A 297 26.13 21.80 11.07
CA LEU A 297 25.67 20.83 10.06
C LEU A 297 25.11 21.49 8.79
N ILE A 298 24.99 22.82 8.74
CA ILE A 298 24.51 23.55 7.54
C ILE A 298 25.44 23.30 6.34
N ALA A 299 26.76 23.38 6.54
CA ALA A 299 27.73 23.19 5.46
C ALA A 299 27.74 21.73 4.95
N PRO A 300 27.81 20.69 5.81
CA PRO A 300 27.60 19.30 5.41
C PRO A 300 26.26 19.06 4.68
N ALA A 301 25.15 19.60 5.20
CA ALA A 301 23.83 19.43 4.58
C ALA A 301 23.78 19.99 3.16
N ARG A 302 24.43 21.13 2.91
CA ARG A 302 24.54 21.72 1.56
C ARG A 302 25.36 20.85 0.60
N ARG A 303 26.45 20.23 1.07
CA ARG A 303 27.26 19.32 0.25
C ARG A 303 26.45 18.08 -0.14
N ILE A 304 25.83 17.42 0.84
CA ILE A 304 24.96 16.26 0.61
C ILE A 304 23.78 16.61 -0.30
N GLN A 305 23.15 17.77 -0.11
CA GLN A 305 22.09 18.23 -1.01
C GLN A 305 22.61 18.30 -2.47
N ALA A 306 23.78 18.88 -2.71
CA ALA A 306 24.36 18.99 -4.04
C ALA A 306 24.66 17.62 -4.66
N GLU A 307 25.17 16.67 -3.88
CA GLU A 307 25.41 15.29 -4.30
C GLU A 307 24.11 14.59 -4.75
N TYR A 308 23.04 14.66 -3.94
CA TYR A 308 21.75 14.08 -4.30
C TYR A 308 21.09 14.77 -5.50
N VAL A 309 21.21 16.09 -5.61
CA VAL A 309 20.74 16.83 -6.80
C VAL A 309 21.47 16.34 -8.06
N SER A 310 22.77 16.09 -7.96
CA SER A 310 23.57 15.55 -9.07
C SER A 310 23.15 14.13 -9.42
N ALA A 311 23.03 13.25 -8.41
CA ALA A 311 22.65 11.85 -8.60
C ALA A 311 21.25 11.69 -9.21
N LEU A 312 20.25 12.44 -8.73
CA LEU A 312 18.88 12.38 -9.23
C LEU A 312 18.73 12.84 -10.69
N LYS A 313 19.66 13.68 -11.19
CA LYS A 313 19.67 14.08 -12.62
C LYS A 313 20.07 12.93 -13.55
N LEU A 314 20.81 11.94 -13.04
CA LEU A 314 21.26 10.78 -13.80
C LEU A 314 20.22 9.65 -13.83
N LEU A 315 19.25 9.68 -12.92
CA LEU A 315 18.18 8.68 -12.87
C LEU A 315 17.12 8.92 -13.94
N ARG A 316 16.53 7.82 -14.42
CA ARG A 316 15.38 7.88 -15.32
C ARG A 316 14.19 8.51 -14.59
N ARG A 317 13.52 9.44 -15.25
CA ARG A 317 12.30 10.05 -14.71
C ARG A 317 11.17 9.03 -14.58
N ARG A 318 10.53 8.99 -13.41
CA ARG A 318 9.31 8.21 -13.14
C ARG A 318 8.03 8.94 -13.55
N SER A 319 8.07 10.27 -13.55
CA SER A 319 6.95 11.15 -13.88
C SER A 319 7.33 12.05 -15.07
N ALA A 320 6.36 12.35 -15.94
CA ALA A 320 6.55 13.32 -17.00
C ALA A 320 6.51 14.76 -16.46
N VAL A 321 5.71 14.99 -15.41
CA VAL A 321 5.43 16.33 -14.86
C VAL A 321 6.25 16.65 -13.61
N TRP A 322 6.76 15.66 -12.90
CA TRP A 322 7.53 15.86 -11.67
C TRP A 322 8.99 15.43 -11.79
N ARG A 323 9.89 16.29 -11.29
CA ARG A 323 11.29 15.94 -11.06
C ARG A 323 11.55 15.92 -9.56
N PRO A 324 12.12 14.83 -9.01
CA PRO A 324 12.42 14.76 -7.60
C PRO A 324 13.22 15.97 -7.11
N LYS A 325 12.80 16.53 -5.98
CA LYS A 325 13.43 17.72 -5.36
C LYS A 325 14.30 17.29 -4.19
N VAL A 326 15.40 17.99 -3.98
CA VAL A 326 16.23 17.84 -2.78
C VAL A 326 16.17 19.13 -1.98
N VAL A 327 15.60 19.06 -0.78
CA VAL A 327 15.46 20.18 0.14
C VAL A 327 16.32 19.95 1.37
N ARG A 328 16.64 21.02 2.10
CA ARG A 328 17.26 20.94 3.43
C ARG A 328 16.23 21.41 4.44
N ILE A 329 16.16 20.71 5.56
CA ILE A 329 15.23 21.03 6.65
C ILE A 329 15.91 20.93 8.01
N SER A 330 15.40 21.68 8.97
CA SER A 330 15.65 21.47 10.38
C SER A 330 14.35 21.53 11.17
N ALA A 331 13.93 20.40 11.74
CA ALA A 331 12.78 20.36 12.63
C ALA A 331 13.05 21.07 13.97
N ARG A 332 14.32 21.34 14.29
CA ARG A 332 14.70 22.07 15.51
C ARG A 332 14.48 23.57 15.36
N SER A 333 14.87 24.15 14.23
CA SER A 333 14.67 25.59 13.97
C SER A 333 13.40 25.90 13.19
N GLY A 334 12.77 24.90 12.56
CA GLY A 334 11.67 25.06 11.62
C GLY A 334 12.10 25.39 10.18
N GLU A 335 13.40 25.63 9.94
CA GLU A 335 13.91 26.03 8.63
C GLU A 335 13.58 24.99 7.56
N GLY A 336 13.08 25.45 6.41
CA GLY A 336 12.85 24.61 5.22
C GLY A 336 11.57 23.78 5.24
N ILE A 337 10.87 23.69 6.38
CA ILE A 337 9.69 22.82 6.52
C ILE A 337 8.47 23.40 5.79
N THR A 338 8.29 24.72 5.82
CA THR A 338 7.19 25.37 5.07
C THR A 338 7.44 25.26 3.56
N GLU A 339 8.67 25.50 3.11
CA GLU A 339 9.06 25.37 1.71
C GLU A 339 8.94 23.93 1.22
N MET A 340 9.28 22.96 2.07
CA MET A 340 9.05 21.53 1.80
C MET A 340 7.55 21.25 1.58
N TRP A 341 6.67 21.77 2.44
CA TRP A 341 5.21 21.63 2.26
C TRP A 341 4.73 22.25 0.95
N ASP A 342 5.22 23.42 0.59
CA ASP A 342 4.86 24.05 -0.68
C ASP A 342 5.25 23.20 -1.89
N LYS A 343 6.41 22.52 -1.82
CA LYS A 343 6.80 21.54 -2.84
C LYS A 343 5.94 20.28 -2.85
N MET A 344 5.44 19.85 -1.69
CA MET A 344 4.52 18.72 -1.61
C MET A 344 3.14 19.07 -2.22
N LYS A 345 2.64 20.30 -2.02
CA LYS A 345 1.45 20.81 -2.70
C LYS A 345 1.67 20.96 -4.22
N GLU A 346 2.82 21.48 -4.63
CA GLU A 346 3.20 21.56 -6.05
C GLU A 346 3.17 20.17 -6.72
N PHE A 347 3.71 19.14 -6.04
CA PHE A 347 3.63 17.76 -6.50
C PHE A 347 2.17 17.29 -6.66
N TRP A 348 1.35 17.51 -5.64
CA TRP A 348 -0.06 17.13 -5.63
C TRP A 348 -0.81 17.76 -6.82
N ASP A 349 -0.69 19.08 -6.99
CA ASP A 349 -1.40 19.82 -8.03
C ASP A 349 -0.97 19.38 -9.43
N LEU A 350 0.34 19.25 -9.67
CA LEU A 350 0.88 18.84 -10.98
C LEU A 350 0.47 17.41 -11.35
N THR A 351 0.55 16.47 -10.40
CA THR A 351 0.24 15.06 -10.67
C THR A 351 -1.26 14.79 -10.73
N LEU A 352 -2.08 15.58 -10.03
CA LEU A 352 -3.53 15.55 -10.16
C LEU A 352 -3.97 16.13 -11.50
N ALA A 353 -3.43 17.30 -11.90
CA ALA A 353 -3.74 17.94 -13.18
C ALA A 353 -3.32 17.10 -14.39
N SER A 354 -2.21 16.37 -14.30
CA SER A 354 -1.75 15.46 -15.37
C SER A 354 -2.48 14.12 -15.41
N GLY A 355 -3.25 13.78 -14.37
CA GLY A 355 -3.87 12.47 -14.19
C GLY A 355 -2.92 11.36 -13.73
N GLU A 356 -1.62 11.65 -13.57
CA GLU A 356 -0.64 10.65 -13.10
C GLU A 356 -0.95 10.13 -11.70
N LEU A 357 -1.49 10.97 -10.81
CA LEU A 357 -1.85 10.58 -9.45
C LEU A 357 -2.98 9.52 -9.44
N ILE A 358 -4.02 9.75 -10.23
CA ILE A 358 -5.14 8.81 -10.34
C ILE A 358 -4.68 7.49 -10.98
N ALA A 359 -3.87 7.55 -12.04
CA ALA A 359 -3.29 6.37 -12.65
C ALA A 359 -2.40 5.57 -11.67
N ARG A 360 -1.62 6.27 -10.84
CA ARG A 360 -0.82 5.68 -9.76
C ARG A 360 -1.71 4.94 -8.76
N ARG A 361 -2.74 5.60 -8.21
CA ARG A 361 -3.68 4.97 -7.27
C ARG A 361 -4.39 3.76 -7.86
N GLN A 362 -4.81 3.80 -9.13
CA GLN A 362 -5.42 2.65 -9.80
C GLN A 362 -4.45 1.46 -9.91
N LYS A 363 -3.17 1.72 -10.20
CA LYS A 363 -2.14 0.67 -10.22
C LYS A 363 -1.93 0.06 -8.83
N GLN A 364 -1.82 0.90 -7.80
CA GLN A 364 -1.66 0.47 -6.41
C GLN A 364 -2.86 -0.35 -5.93
N GLN A 365 -4.08 0.07 -6.26
CA GLN A 365 -5.31 -0.68 -5.95
C GLN A 365 -5.34 -2.07 -6.60
N LYS A 366 -4.86 -2.21 -7.85
CA LYS A 366 -4.74 -3.54 -8.49
C LYS A 366 -3.76 -4.43 -7.76
N VAL A 367 -2.60 -3.89 -7.35
CA VAL A 367 -1.60 -4.63 -6.57
C VAL A 367 -2.19 -5.06 -5.23
N TRP A 368 -2.85 -4.15 -4.52
CA TRP A 368 -3.49 -4.44 -3.24
C TRP A 368 -4.59 -5.52 -3.37
N MET A 369 -5.45 -5.41 -4.38
CA MET A 369 -6.49 -6.41 -4.66
C MET A 369 -5.88 -7.80 -4.90
N TRP A 370 -4.84 -7.89 -5.74
CA TRP A 370 -4.18 -9.17 -6.02
C TRP A 370 -3.49 -9.75 -4.78
N ASN A 371 -2.86 -8.92 -3.95
CA ASN A 371 -2.28 -9.36 -2.69
C ASN A 371 -3.34 -9.94 -1.75
N LEU A 372 -4.50 -9.28 -1.63
CA LEU A 372 -5.61 -9.77 -0.82
C LEU A 372 -6.16 -11.12 -1.33
N ILE A 373 -6.34 -11.26 -2.65
CA ILE A 373 -6.78 -12.51 -3.27
C ILE A 373 -5.75 -13.61 -3.00
N GLN A 374 -4.46 -13.34 -3.22
CA GLN A 374 -3.40 -14.32 -3.03
C GLN A 374 -3.33 -14.79 -1.58
N GLU A 375 -3.39 -13.88 -0.61
CA GLU A 375 -3.42 -14.23 0.82
C GLU A 375 -4.60 -15.11 1.16
N ASN A 376 -5.81 -14.74 0.73
CA ASN A 376 -7.02 -15.51 1.00
C ASN A 376 -6.98 -16.89 0.33
N VAL A 377 -6.44 -16.99 -0.89
CA VAL A 377 -6.25 -18.28 -1.58
C VAL A 377 -5.28 -19.16 -0.82
N LEU A 378 -4.15 -18.62 -0.35
CA LEU A 378 -3.16 -19.36 0.43
C LEU A 378 -3.70 -19.76 1.81
N GLU A 379 -4.48 -18.91 2.47
CA GLU A 379 -5.13 -19.22 3.75
C GLU A 379 -6.14 -20.37 3.57
N HIS A 380 -7.01 -20.29 2.57
CA HIS A 380 -7.94 -21.39 2.26
C HIS A 380 -7.20 -22.68 1.87
N PHE A 381 -6.17 -22.60 1.04
CA PHE A 381 -5.38 -23.76 0.63
C PHE A 381 -4.70 -24.45 1.82
N ARG A 382 -4.02 -23.70 2.69
CA ARG A 382 -3.34 -24.25 3.89
C ARG A 382 -4.31 -24.78 4.93
N SER A 383 -5.49 -24.17 5.04
CA SER A 383 -6.53 -24.60 5.99
C SER A 383 -7.30 -25.84 5.53
N HIS A 384 -7.24 -26.19 4.24
CA HIS A 384 -7.96 -27.33 3.69
C HIS A 384 -7.51 -28.64 4.37
N PRO A 385 -8.43 -29.47 4.91
CA PRO A 385 -8.08 -30.62 5.75
C PRO A 385 -7.06 -31.56 5.10
N THR A 386 -7.26 -31.91 3.82
CA THR A 386 -6.35 -32.80 3.10
C THR A 386 -4.97 -32.19 2.85
N VAL A 387 -4.87 -30.86 2.70
CA VAL A 387 -3.58 -30.19 2.48
C VAL A 387 -2.83 -30.13 3.81
N ARG A 388 -3.53 -29.74 4.87
CA ARG A 388 -2.99 -29.65 6.23
C ARG A 388 -2.40 -30.97 6.72
N GLU A 389 -3.03 -32.10 6.40
CA GLU A 389 -2.52 -33.44 6.72
C GLU A 389 -1.27 -33.81 5.93
N GLN A 390 -1.13 -33.34 4.69
CA GLN A 390 -0.05 -33.74 3.78
C GLN A 390 1.20 -32.86 3.89
N ILE A 391 1.07 -31.59 4.31
CA ILE A 391 2.20 -30.63 4.41
C ILE A 391 3.39 -31.21 5.20
N PRO A 392 3.22 -31.75 6.43
CA PRO A 392 4.37 -32.23 7.21
C PRO A 392 5.12 -33.38 6.53
N VAL A 393 4.40 -34.25 5.81
CA VAL A 393 5.00 -35.39 5.10
C VAL A 393 5.79 -34.92 3.87
N LEU A 394 5.31 -33.87 3.20
CA LEU A 394 5.95 -33.30 2.02
C LEU A 394 7.17 -32.44 2.35
N GLU A 395 7.21 -31.79 3.52
CA GLU A 395 8.35 -30.97 3.96
C GLU A 395 9.53 -31.79 4.50
N GLN A 396 9.29 -33.04 4.93
CA GLN A 396 10.32 -33.95 5.44
C GLN A 396 11.03 -34.77 4.34
N LYS A 397 10.49 -34.79 3.12
CA LYS A 397 11.12 -35.39 1.94
C LYS A 397 11.99 -34.39 1.21
#